data_AF-A0A2E7XDI1-F1
#
_entry.id   AF-A0A2E7XDI1-F1
#
_cell.length_a   1.000
_cell.length_b   1.000
_cell.length_c   1.000
_cell.angle_alpha   90.00
_cell.angle_beta   90.00
_cell.angle_gamma   90.00
#
_symmetry.space_group_name_H-M   'P 1'
#
loop_
_entity.id
_entity.type
_entity.pdbx_description
1 polymer ?
#
loop_
_entity_poly.entity_id
_entity_poly.type
_entity_poly.pdbx_seq_one_letter_code
_entity_poly.pdbx_strand_id
1 'polypeptide(L)'
;MTSRSFRFQGNDFTIRQLFGQGLVFAVFMICTGYLSFKPVYTVMQPDQTEIKLVVRRSGKLIGACQPVSAAELEQTPSNMRLPMICPREKSPIRVELFDNGLAIFAETLIPSGLHNDGVITAYKSVIRDSGPAEFQLKIKANPNSDSYSETHDLSLVLSSEYSLVLYYDDTGFHYSAPASQPNEVDASKRQDS
;
A
#
# COMPACT_ATOMS: atom_id res chain seq x y z
N MET A 1 21.44 45.03 49.26
CA MET A 1 19.98 45.24 49.23
C MET A 1 19.69 46.40 48.30
N THR A 2 19.38 46.13 47.02
CA THR A 2 19.05 47.16 46.02
C THR A 2 17.75 46.74 45.35
N SER A 3 16.65 47.27 45.85
CA SER A 3 15.32 47.12 45.31
C SER A 3 15.24 47.89 43.98
N ARG A 4 15.24 47.18 42.86
CA ARG A 4 14.84 47.75 41.56
C ARG A 4 13.32 47.70 41.50
N SER A 5 12.70 48.86 41.67
CA SER A 5 11.29 49.07 41.40
C SER A 5 11.03 48.82 39.91
N PHE A 6 10.31 47.74 39.62
CA PHE A 6 9.77 47.46 38.30
C PHE A 6 8.62 48.45 38.05
N ARG A 7 8.93 49.60 37.43
CA ARG A 7 7.91 50.53 36.94
C ARG A 7 7.19 49.84 35.78
N PHE A 8 5.98 49.34 36.06
CA PHE A 8 5.01 49.04 35.01
C PHE A 8 4.65 50.39 34.37
N GLN A 9 5.25 50.65 33.21
CA GLN A 9 4.95 51.83 32.42
C GLN A 9 3.53 51.64 31.88
N GLY A 10 2.58 52.43 32.40
CA GLY A 10 1.19 52.41 31.93
C GLY A 10 1.17 52.73 30.44
N ASN A 11 0.65 51.80 29.64
CA ASN A 11 0.47 52.01 28.22
C ASN A 11 -0.60 53.09 28.00
N ASP A 12 -0.20 54.28 27.58
CA ASP A 12 -1.09 55.24 26.95
C ASP A 12 -1.47 54.72 25.54
N PHE A 13 -2.29 53.66 25.52
CA PHE A 13 -2.88 53.16 24.28
C PHE A 13 -3.82 54.24 23.74
N THR A 14 -3.34 54.97 22.74
CA THR A 14 -4.14 56.03 22.10
C THR A 14 -5.36 55.36 21.46
N ILE A 15 -6.55 55.97 21.57
CA ILE A 15 -7.82 55.39 21.06
C ILE A 15 -7.68 54.91 19.59
N ARG A 16 -6.94 55.64 18.76
CA ARG A 16 -6.62 55.24 17.37
C ARG A 16 -5.87 53.91 17.25
N GLN A 17 -4.94 53.62 18.17
CA GLN A 17 -4.20 52.36 18.19
C GLN A 17 -5.10 51.19 18.57
N LEU A 18 -6.03 51.40 19.51
CA LEU A 18 -6.99 50.37 19.91
C LEU A 18 -7.94 50.01 18.76
N PHE A 19 -8.44 51.02 18.03
CA PHE A 19 -9.24 50.80 16.82
C PHE A 19 -8.45 50.09 15.72
N GLY A 20 -7.19 50.50 15.49
CA GLY A 20 -6.33 49.86 14.50
C GLY A 20 -6.05 48.39 14.81
N GLN A 21 -5.72 48.07 16.06
CA GLN A 21 -5.50 46.69 16.50
C GLN A 21 -6.79 45.87 16.43
N GLY A 22 -7.91 46.43 16.87
CA GLY A 22 -9.21 45.76 16.79
C GLY A 22 -9.59 45.40 15.35
N LEU A 23 -9.37 46.33 14.39
CA LEU A 23 -9.65 46.09 12.98
C LEU A 23 -8.77 44.98 12.40
N VAL A 24 -7.46 45.01 12.67
CA VAL A 24 -6.54 43.98 12.18
C VAL A 24 -6.87 42.61 12.77
N PHE A 25 -7.16 42.53 14.06
CA PHE A 25 -7.54 41.26 14.70
C PHE A 25 -8.90 40.75 14.23
N ALA A 26 -9.88 41.63 13.97
CA ALA A 26 -11.16 41.24 13.41
C ALA A 26 -11.01 40.64 12.00
N VAL A 27 -10.23 41.29 11.12
CA VAL A 27 -9.94 40.76 9.78
C VAL A 27 -9.22 39.41 9.87
N PHE A 28 -8.23 39.29 10.76
CA PHE A 28 -7.50 38.05 10.96
C PHE A 28 -8.40 36.91 11.47
N MET A 29 -9.27 37.18 12.44
CA MET A 29 -10.28 36.24 12.93
C MET A 29 -11.22 35.77 11.82
N ILE A 30 -11.70 36.70 10.98
CA ILE A 30 -12.60 36.38 9.85
C ILE A 30 -11.89 35.49 8.83
N CYS A 31 -10.68 35.86 8.39
CA CYS A 31 -9.90 35.06 7.45
C CYS A 31 -9.62 33.66 7.99
N THR A 32 -9.21 33.58 9.26
CA THR A 32 -8.92 32.31 9.92
C THR A 32 -10.18 31.45 10.02
N GLY A 33 -11.29 32.01 10.52
CA GLY A 33 -12.55 31.28 10.63
C GLY A 33 -13.08 30.80 9.29
N TYR A 34 -13.03 31.66 8.26
CA TYR A 34 -13.45 31.28 6.91
C TYR A 34 -12.62 30.11 6.37
N LEU A 35 -11.29 30.19 6.46
CA LEU A 35 -10.39 29.14 6.00
C LEU A 35 -10.47 27.86 6.84
N SER A 36 -10.84 27.95 8.13
CA SER A 36 -11.04 26.79 8.99
C SER A 36 -12.32 26.02 8.68
N PHE A 37 -13.39 26.69 8.22
CA PHE A 37 -14.66 26.03 7.86
C PHE A 37 -14.80 25.73 6.36
N LYS A 38 -14.04 26.41 5.50
CA LYS A 38 -14.10 26.30 4.04
C LYS A 38 -12.67 26.30 3.48
N PRO A 39 -12.29 25.37 2.58
CA PRO A 39 -13.09 24.34 1.92
C PRO A 39 -13.13 23.01 2.69
N VAL A 40 -14.28 22.34 2.67
CA VAL A 40 -14.34 20.92 3.03
C VAL A 40 -13.61 20.16 1.93
N TYR A 41 -12.39 19.72 2.20
CA TYR A 41 -11.62 18.90 1.29
C TYR A 41 -12.19 17.48 1.29
N THR A 42 -12.93 17.13 0.24
CA THR A 42 -13.41 15.76 0.03
C THR A 42 -12.39 15.01 -0.79
N VAL A 43 -11.68 14.07 -0.16
CA VAL A 43 -10.69 13.20 -0.84
C VAL A 43 -11.37 12.28 -1.86
N MET A 44 -12.66 11.96 -1.66
CA MET A 44 -13.45 11.06 -2.49
C MET A 44 -14.87 11.60 -2.64
N GLN A 45 -15.50 11.35 -3.79
CA GLN A 45 -16.93 11.62 -3.98
C GLN A 45 -17.76 10.60 -3.17
N PRO A 46 -18.97 10.97 -2.69
CA PRO A 46 -19.77 10.13 -1.80
C PRO A 46 -20.38 8.91 -2.48
N ASP A 47 -20.06 8.64 -3.74
CA ASP A 47 -20.44 7.49 -4.55
C ASP A 47 -19.22 6.69 -5.05
N GLN A 48 -18.01 7.04 -4.62
CA GLN A 48 -16.77 6.42 -5.07
C GLN A 48 -16.10 5.60 -3.96
N THR A 49 -15.53 4.47 -4.36
CA THR A 49 -14.77 3.56 -3.52
C THR A 49 -13.34 3.46 -4.03
N GLU A 50 -12.37 3.59 -3.12
CA GLU A 50 -10.97 3.35 -3.42
C GLU A 50 -10.64 1.86 -3.29
N ILE A 51 -10.06 1.29 -4.35
CA ILE A 51 -9.59 -0.09 -4.38
C ILE A 51 -8.07 -0.06 -4.40
N LYS A 52 -7.46 -0.69 -3.40
CA LYS A 52 -6.01 -0.79 -3.24
C LYS A 52 -5.57 -2.24 -3.48
N LEU A 53 -4.77 -2.47 -4.50
CA LEU A 53 -4.05 -3.72 -4.70
C LEU A 53 -2.65 -3.61 -4.09
N VAL A 54 -2.35 -4.51 -3.17
CA VAL A 54 -1.05 -4.64 -2.52
C VAL A 54 -0.54 -6.05 -2.80
N VAL A 55 0.56 -6.14 -3.54
CA VAL A 55 1.27 -7.41 -3.79
C VAL A 55 2.54 -7.39 -2.97
N ARG A 56 2.81 -8.45 -2.21
CA ARG A 56 4.07 -8.66 -1.50
C ARG A 56 4.39 -10.15 -1.44
N ARG A 57 5.18 -10.65 -2.40
CA ARG A 57 5.53 -12.07 -2.49
C ARG A 57 7.03 -12.32 -2.45
N SER A 58 7.42 -13.40 -1.80
CA SER A 58 8.73 -14.00 -1.97
C SER A 58 8.80 -14.64 -3.36
N GLY A 59 9.50 -13.99 -4.29
CA GLY A 59 9.69 -14.54 -5.64
C GLY A 59 10.37 -15.91 -5.61
N LYS A 60 10.05 -16.77 -6.57
CA LYS A 60 10.73 -18.06 -6.78
C LYS A 60 12.09 -17.83 -7.45
N LEU A 61 13.06 -18.71 -7.22
CA LEU A 61 14.36 -18.61 -7.90
C LEU A 61 14.20 -18.82 -9.42
N ILE A 62 14.99 -18.09 -10.21
CA ILE A 62 14.92 -18.15 -11.69
C ILE A 62 15.41 -19.49 -12.27
N GLY A 63 16.25 -20.22 -11.53
CA GLY A 63 16.85 -21.48 -11.97
C GLY A 63 17.07 -22.48 -10.83
N ALA A 64 17.31 -23.73 -11.21
CA ALA A 64 17.61 -24.81 -10.27
C ALA A 64 19.04 -24.69 -9.71
N CYS A 65 19.21 -25.05 -8.44
CA CYS A 65 20.53 -25.14 -7.83
C CYS A 65 21.39 -26.21 -8.52
N GLN A 66 22.61 -25.86 -8.88
CA GLN A 66 23.55 -26.76 -9.55
C GLN A 66 24.52 -27.37 -8.54
N PRO A 67 24.80 -28.68 -8.63
CA PRO A 67 25.83 -29.31 -7.80
C PRO A 67 27.22 -28.87 -8.24
N VAL A 68 28.11 -28.66 -7.27
CA VAL A 68 29.52 -28.35 -7.56
C VAL A 68 30.31 -29.65 -7.65
N SER A 69 31.21 -29.74 -8.64
CA SER A 69 32.04 -30.94 -8.80
C SER A 69 32.98 -31.12 -7.60
N ALA A 70 33.32 -32.37 -7.28
CA ALA A 70 34.22 -32.69 -6.17
C ALA A 70 35.62 -32.04 -6.34
N ALA A 71 36.09 -31.93 -7.59
CA ALA A 71 37.38 -31.34 -7.91
C ALA A 71 37.42 -29.82 -7.64
N GLU A 72 36.32 -29.10 -7.93
CA GLU A 72 36.19 -27.67 -7.58
C GLU A 72 36.00 -27.46 -6.07
N LEU A 73 35.34 -28.38 -5.37
CA LEU A 73 35.19 -28.30 -3.90
C LEU A 73 36.52 -28.42 -3.18
N GLU A 74 37.40 -29.31 -3.64
CA GLU A 74 38.71 -29.53 -3.02
C GLU A 74 39.62 -28.30 -3.17
N GLN A 75 39.54 -27.63 -4.33
CA GLN A 75 40.24 -26.37 -4.61
C GLN A 75 39.70 -25.19 -3.78
N THR A 76 38.46 -25.28 -3.29
CA THR A 76 37.85 -24.26 -2.45
C THR A 76 38.32 -24.40 -1.00
N PRO A 77 38.68 -23.30 -0.31
CA PRO A 77 39.08 -23.35 1.10
C PRO A 77 37.95 -23.91 1.96
N SER A 78 38.31 -24.67 3.01
CA SER A 78 37.36 -25.47 3.78
C SER A 78 36.17 -24.70 4.37
N ASN A 79 36.31 -23.40 4.63
CA ASN A 79 35.26 -22.54 5.16
C ASN A 79 34.29 -21.98 4.11
N MET A 80 34.59 -22.16 2.82
CA MET A 80 33.78 -21.65 1.69
C MET A 80 33.22 -22.77 0.81
N ARG A 81 33.39 -24.04 1.19
CA ARG A 81 32.88 -25.19 0.43
C ARG A 81 31.36 -25.25 0.55
N LEU A 82 30.66 -24.90 -0.52
CA LEU A 82 29.22 -25.11 -0.66
C LEU A 82 28.97 -26.25 -1.64
N PRO A 83 28.22 -27.30 -1.27
CA PRO A 83 27.97 -28.44 -2.15
C PRO A 83 27.06 -28.09 -3.33
N MET A 84 26.25 -27.03 -3.19
CA MET A 84 25.28 -26.57 -4.19
C MET A 84 25.42 -25.07 -4.40
N ILE A 85 25.39 -24.63 -5.65
CA ILE A 85 25.33 -23.22 -6.04
C ILE A 85 23.93 -22.92 -6.56
N CYS A 86 23.19 -22.09 -5.82
CA CYS A 86 21.87 -21.63 -6.22
C CYS A 86 21.96 -20.20 -6.78
N PRO A 87 21.25 -19.89 -7.88
CA PRO A 87 21.09 -18.50 -8.31
C PRO A 87 20.34 -17.74 -7.21
N ARG A 88 20.82 -16.53 -6.88
CA ARG A 88 20.15 -15.64 -5.90
C ARG A 88 19.00 -14.86 -6.52
N GLU A 89 19.04 -14.67 -7.84
CA GLU A 89 18.03 -13.95 -8.60
C GLU A 89 16.69 -14.69 -8.60
N LYS A 90 15.62 -13.93 -8.40
CA LYS A 90 14.25 -14.41 -8.41
C LYS A 90 13.58 -14.12 -9.75
N SER A 91 12.67 -15.01 -10.13
CA SER A 91 11.82 -14.88 -11.30
C SER A 91 10.83 -13.72 -11.12
N PRO A 92 10.65 -12.86 -12.13
CA PRO A 92 9.54 -11.93 -12.17
C PRO A 92 8.20 -12.68 -12.25
N ILE A 93 7.12 -12.00 -11.86
CA ILE A 93 5.74 -12.52 -11.96
C ILE A 93 4.86 -11.52 -12.71
N ARG A 94 3.85 -12.00 -13.42
CA ARG A 94 2.82 -11.15 -14.03
C ARG A 94 1.58 -11.16 -13.14
N VAL A 95 1.08 -9.99 -12.77
CA VAL A 95 -0.14 -9.86 -11.97
C VAL A 95 -1.16 -9.05 -12.75
N GLU A 96 -2.36 -9.61 -12.86
CA GLU A 96 -3.47 -9.01 -13.59
C GLU A 96 -4.72 -9.02 -12.70
N LEU A 97 -5.31 -7.85 -12.50
CA LEU A 97 -6.55 -7.66 -11.76
C LEU A 97 -7.63 -7.23 -12.74
N PHE A 98 -8.69 -8.02 -12.79
CA PHE A 98 -9.88 -7.76 -13.57
C PHE A 98 -11.01 -7.33 -12.66
N ASP A 99 -11.88 -6.50 -13.19
CA ASP A 99 -13.03 -5.96 -12.52
C ASP A 99 -14.22 -5.98 -13.49
N ASN A 100 -15.20 -6.83 -13.20
CA ASN A 100 -16.31 -7.16 -14.11
C ASN A 100 -15.79 -7.54 -15.52
N GLY A 101 -14.66 -8.24 -15.58
CA GLY A 101 -13.99 -8.65 -16.82
C GLY A 101 -13.09 -7.60 -17.47
N LEU A 102 -13.04 -6.36 -16.97
CA LEU A 102 -12.14 -5.32 -17.46
C LEU A 102 -10.81 -5.34 -16.69
N ALA A 103 -9.67 -5.40 -17.39
CA ALA A 103 -8.36 -5.34 -16.74
C ALA A 103 -8.09 -3.93 -16.18
N ILE A 104 -8.09 -3.79 -14.85
CA ILE A 104 -7.80 -2.53 -14.14
C ILE A 104 -6.33 -2.42 -13.72
N PHE A 105 -5.63 -3.55 -13.62
CA PHE A 105 -4.19 -3.61 -13.39
C PHE A 105 -3.61 -4.80 -14.15
N ALA A 106 -2.49 -4.59 -14.83
CA ALA A 106 -1.82 -5.65 -15.56
C ALA A 106 -0.32 -5.29 -15.68
N GLU A 107 0.49 -5.75 -14.74
CA GLU A 107 1.92 -5.41 -14.67
C GLU A 107 2.81 -6.63 -14.41
N THR A 108 4.01 -6.62 -15.01
CA THR A 108 5.05 -7.62 -14.72
C THR A 108 5.94 -7.06 -13.62
N LEU A 109 5.88 -7.69 -12.46
CA LEU A 109 6.59 -7.28 -11.26
C LEU A 109 7.96 -7.93 -11.21
N ILE A 110 9.00 -7.09 -11.17
CA ILE A 110 10.39 -7.51 -11.03
C ILE A 110 10.74 -7.50 -9.53
N PRO A 111 11.49 -8.50 -9.02
CA PRO A 111 11.96 -8.49 -7.65
C PRO A 111 12.83 -7.25 -7.35
N SER A 112 12.71 -6.74 -6.13
CA SER A 112 13.55 -5.63 -5.67
C SER A 112 15.03 -6.05 -5.50
N GLY A 113 15.92 -5.05 -5.36
CA GLY A 113 17.34 -5.26 -5.12
C GLY A 113 18.21 -5.09 -6.35
N LEU A 114 19.51 -4.85 -6.15
CA LEU A 114 20.48 -4.66 -7.25
C LEU A 114 20.64 -5.91 -8.13
N HIS A 115 20.38 -7.08 -7.55
CA HIS A 115 20.51 -8.39 -8.19
C HIS A 115 19.17 -9.14 -8.29
N ASN A 116 18.04 -8.44 -8.18
CA ASN A 116 16.69 -9.03 -8.23
C ASN A 116 16.49 -10.19 -7.23
N ASP A 117 17.09 -10.09 -6.05
CA ASP A 117 17.06 -11.10 -4.98
C ASP A 117 16.06 -10.77 -3.86
N GLY A 118 15.47 -9.57 -3.90
CA GLY A 118 14.55 -9.05 -2.92
C GLY A 118 13.13 -9.62 -3.00
N VAL A 119 12.20 -8.92 -2.35
CA VAL A 119 10.77 -9.24 -2.40
C VAL A 119 10.13 -8.59 -3.63
N ILE A 120 9.12 -9.24 -4.19
CA ILE A 120 8.31 -8.66 -5.25
C ILE A 120 7.21 -7.85 -4.58
N THR A 121 7.16 -6.54 -4.85
CA THR A 121 6.18 -5.64 -4.26
C THR A 121 5.50 -4.79 -5.31
N ALA A 122 4.18 -4.63 -5.21
CA ALA A 122 3.44 -3.66 -6.00
C ALA A 122 2.35 -2.99 -5.15
N TYR A 123 2.11 -1.73 -5.44
CA TYR A 123 1.02 -0.98 -4.85
C TYR A 123 0.30 -0.21 -5.95
N LYS A 124 -1.01 -0.45 -6.08
CA LYS A 124 -1.86 0.28 -7.02
C LYS A 124 -3.15 0.68 -6.32
N SER A 125 -3.51 1.95 -6.45
CA SER A 125 -4.82 2.45 -6.04
C SER A 125 -5.61 2.88 -7.27
N VAL A 126 -6.89 2.52 -7.30
CA VAL A 126 -7.85 2.89 -8.35
C VAL A 126 -9.15 3.34 -7.69
N ILE A 127 -9.72 4.44 -8.16
CA ILE A 127 -11.04 4.91 -7.73
C ILE A 127 -12.07 4.29 -8.66
N ARG A 128 -13.13 3.71 -8.09
CA ARG A 128 -14.25 3.09 -8.82
C ARG A 128 -15.58 3.57 -8.24
N ASP A 129 -16.61 3.64 -9.07
CA ASP A 129 -17.97 3.91 -8.61
C ASP A 129 -18.51 2.75 -7.75
N SER A 130 -19.33 3.10 -6.76
CA SER A 130 -19.96 2.14 -5.85
C SER A 130 -20.94 1.23 -6.60
N GLY A 131 -21.05 -0.03 -6.18
CA GLY A 131 -21.92 -1.01 -6.82
C GLY A 131 -21.38 -2.44 -6.76
N PRO A 132 -22.06 -3.39 -7.43
CA PRO A 132 -21.59 -4.77 -7.51
C PRO A 132 -20.28 -4.85 -8.30
N ALA A 133 -19.30 -5.52 -7.72
CA ALA A 133 -18.00 -5.75 -8.34
C ALA A 133 -17.61 -7.22 -8.23
N GLU A 134 -17.17 -7.77 -9.36
CA GLU A 134 -16.54 -9.07 -9.47
C GLU A 134 -15.06 -8.85 -9.80
N PHE A 135 -14.20 -9.08 -8.82
CA PHE A 135 -12.77 -9.01 -8.99
C PHE A 135 -12.21 -10.38 -9.33
N GLN A 136 -11.34 -10.45 -10.33
CA GLN A 136 -10.55 -11.65 -10.61
C GLN A 136 -9.07 -11.28 -10.60
N LEU A 137 -8.32 -11.81 -9.63
CA LEU A 137 -6.87 -11.68 -9.56
C LEU A 137 -6.23 -12.89 -10.23
N LYS A 138 -5.51 -12.67 -11.33
CA LYS A 138 -4.80 -13.69 -12.09
C LYS A 138 -3.30 -13.45 -11.98
N ILE A 139 -2.57 -14.49 -11.59
CA ILE A 139 -1.12 -14.45 -11.44
C ILE A 139 -0.48 -15.45 -12.40
N LYS A 140 0.54 -15.01 -13.14
CA LYS A 140 1.47 -15.89 -13.85
C LYS A 140 2.80 -15.94 -13.11
N ALA A 141 3.21 -17.13 -12.69
CA ALA A 141 4.50 -17.34 -12.03
C ALA A 141 5.69 -17.08 -12.97
N ASN A 142 5.49 -17.26 -14.28
CA ASN A 142 6.43 -16.88 -15.32
C ASN A 142 5.72 -15.89 -16.26
N PRO A 143 6.25 -14.68 -16.49
CA PRO A 143 5.58 -13.71 -17.37
C PRO A 143 5.46 -14.18 -18.81
N ASN A 144 6.32 -15.10 -19.26
CA ASN A 144 6.33 -15.64 -20.61
C ASN A 144 5.41 -16.86 -20.78
N SER A 145 4.75 -17.34 -19.72
CA SER A 145 3.81 -18.46 -19.85
C SER A 145 2.45 -18.00 -20.38
N ASP A 146 1.86 -18.83 -21.25
CA ASP A 146 0.50 -18.60 -21.75
C ASP A 146 -0.56 -18.88 -20.67
N SER A 147 -0.25 -19.71 -19.68
CA SER A 147 -1.15 -20.09 -18.60
C SER A 147 -1.00 -19.21 -17.35
N TYR A 148 -2.11 -19.07 -16.63
CA TYR A 148 -2.14 -18.51 -15.27
C TYR A 148 -1.83 -19.61 -14.26
N SER A 149 -0.98 -19.28 -13.28
CA SER A 149 -0.58 -20.20 -12.22
C SER A 149 -1.58 -20.20 -11.07
N GLU A 150 -2.18 -19.05 -10.79
CA GLU A 150 -3.13 -18.88 -9.69
C GLU A 150 -4.22 -17.89 -10.12
N THR A 151 -5.45 -18.13 -9.71
CA THR A 151 -6.60 -17.28 -9.98
C THR A 151 -7.46 -17.22 -8.73
N HIS A 152 -7.86 -16.02 -8.34
CA HIS A 152 -8.74 -15.77 -7.20
C HIS A 152 -9.90 -14.89 -7.65
N ASP A 153 -11.11 -15.33 -7.33
CA ASP A 153 -12.34 -14.61 -7.65
C ASP A 153 -12.94 -14.06 -6.35
N LEU A 154 -13.43 -12.82 -6.40
CA LEU A 154 -14.02 -12.11 -5.27
C LEU A 154 -15.21 -11.29 -5.75
N SER A 155 -16.40 -11.66 -5.28
CA SER A 155 -17.64 -10.95 -5.57
C SER A 155 -18.13 -10.22 -4.33
N LEU A 156 -18.25 -8.90 -4.41
CA LEU A 156 -18.73 -8.06 -3.31
C LEU A 156 -19.47 -6.83 -3.83
N VAL A 157 -20.20 -6.17 -2.95
CA VAL A 157 -20.86 -4.89 -3.26
C VAL A 157 -20.05 -3.76 -2.62
N LEU A 158 -19.51 -2.88 -3.46
CA LEU A 158 -18.76 -1.70 -3.04
C LEU A 158 -19.73 -0.63 -2.54
N SER A 159 -19.44 -0.07 -1.36
CA SER A 159 -20.10 1.12 -0.85
C SER A 159 -19.09 2.26 -0.70
N SER A 160 -19.57 3.50 -0.86
CA SER A 160 -18.76 4.71 -0.87
C SER A 160 -18.18 5.13 0.47
N GLU A 161 -18.54 4.44 1.55
CA GLU A 161 -18.06 4.75 2.90
C GLU A 161 -16.70 4.12 3.21
N TYR A 162 -16.19 3.18 2.39
CA TYR A 162 -15.02 2.37 2.73
C TYR A 162 -14.04 2.21 1.57
N SER A 163 -12.76 2.01 1.88
CA SER A 163 -11.75 1.59 0.91
C SER A 163 -11.54 0.08 0.97
N LEU A 164 -11.63 -0.61 -0.17
CA LEU A 164 -11.31 -2.02 -0.29
C LEU A 164 -9.80 -2.19 -0.44
N VAL A 165 -9.21 -3.09 0.33
CA VAL A 165 -7.81 -3.47 0.13
C VAL A 165 -7.70 -4.94 -0.18
N LEU A 166 -7.08 -5.22 -1.32
CA LEU A 166 -6.76 -6.54 -1.84
C LEU A 166 -5.27 -6.78 -1.60
N TYR A 167 -4.97 -7.74 -0.73
CA TYR A 167 -3.62 -8.12 -0.35
C TYR A 167 -3.28 -9.48 -0.93
N TYR A 168 -2.14 -9.59 -1.59
CA TYR A 168 -1.63 -10.85 -2.09
C TYR A 168 -0.21 -11.09 -1.60
N ASP A 169 -0.04 -12.16 -0.83
CA ASP A 169 1.23 -12.51 -0.21
C ASP A 169 1.62 -13.99 -0.38
N ASP A 170 2.60 -14.45 0.40
CA ASP A 170 3.05 -15.84 0.39
C ASP A 170 2.02 -16.82 0.96
N THR A 171 1.10 -16.34 1.79
CA THR A 171 0.03 -17.15 2.42
C THR A 171 -1.23 -17.22 1.57
N GLY A 172 -1.43 -16.27 0.66
CA GLY A 172 -2.49 -16.30 -0.35
C GLY A 172 -3.07 -14.92 -0.63
N PHE A 173 -4.31 -14.93 -1.13
CA PHE A 173 -5.09 -13.73 -1.38
C PHE A 173 -6.01 -13.43 -0.19
N HIS A 174 -5.89 -12.22 0.33
CA HIS A 174 -6.65 -11.69 1.47
C HIS A 174 -7.31 -10.39 1.07
N TYR A 175 -8.48 -10.11 1.61
CA TYR A 175 -9.16 -8.84 1.40
C TYR A 175 -9.68 -8.30 2.73
N SER A 176 -9.62 -6.99 2.89
CA SER A 176 -10.31 -6.32 4.00
C SER A 176 -11.69 -5.87 3.50
N ALA A 177 -12.72 -6.67 3.77
CA ALA A 177 -14.10 -6.20 3.62
C ALA A 177 -14.53 -5.41 4.87
N PRO A 178 -15.35 -4.35 4.73
CA PRO A 178 -15.95 -3.68 5.87
C PRO A 178 -16.93 -4.62 6.61
N ALA A 179 -17.04 -4.45 7.92
CA ALA A 179 -17.73 -5.34 8.86
C ALA A 179 -19.24 -5.58 8.61
N SER A 180 -19.83 -4.97 7.58
CA SER A 180 -21.24 -5.14 7.19
C SER A 180 -21.50 -6.32 6.25
N GLN A 181 -20.48 -7.08 5.86
CA GLN A 181 -20.62 -8.34 5.13
C GLN A 181 -20.27 -9.50 6.09
N PRO A 182 -21.18 -10.46 6.35
CA PRO A 182 -20.82 -11.66 7.10
C PRO A 182 -19.73 -12.41 6.32
N ASN A 183 -18.57 -12.56 6.95
CA ASN A 183 -17.45 -13.34 6.42
C ASN A 183 -17.87 -14.80 6.28
N GLU A 184 -18.37 -15.21 5.12
CA GLU A 184 -18.61 -16.62 4.77
C GLU A 184 -17.45 -17.20 3.95
N VAL A 185 -16.21 -16.85 4.34
CA VAL A 185 -14.98 -17.46 3.78
C VAL A 185 -13.96 -17.69 4.90
N ASP A 186 -14.37 -18.35 5.98
CA ASP A 186 -13.44 -18.90 7.00
C ASP A 186 -13.88 -20.28 7.50
N ALA A 187 -14.47 -21.10 6.61
CA ALA A 187 -14.93 -22.45 6.95
C ALA A 187 -14.25 -23.58 6.16
N SER A 188 -13.21 -23.29 5.37
CA SER A 188 -12.50 -24.32 4.58
C SER A 188 -10.99 -24.36 4.85
N LYS A 189 -10.59 -24.23 6.12
CA LYS A 189 -9.23 -24.62 6.55
C LYS A 189 -9.19 -25.10 8.00
N ARG A 190 -10.02 -26.10 8.32
CA ARG A 190 -9.89 -26.92 9.53
C ARG A 190 -10.26 -28.39 9.27
N GLN A 191 -9.78 -28.96 8.17
CA GLN A 191 -9.73 -30.40 7.94
C GLN A 191 -8.50 -30.69 7.06
N ASP A 192 -7.68 -31.64 7.52
CA ASP A 192 -6.37 -32.09 7.01
C ASP A 192 -5.16 -31.16 7.22
N SER A 193 -4.51 -31.27 8.38
CA SER A 193 -3.45 -32.27 8.62
C SER A 193 -2.93 -32.24 10.06
#